data_AF-A0A7X3FJZ3-F1
#
_entry.id   AF-A0A7X3FJZ3-F1
#
_cell.length_a   1.000
_cell.length_b   1.000
_cell.length_c   1.000
_cell.angle_alpha   90.00
_cell.angle_beta   90.00
_cell.angle_gamma   90.00
#
_symmetry.space_group_name_H-M   'P 1'
#
loop_
_entity.id
_entity.type
_entity.pdbx_description
1 polymer ?
#
loop_
_entity_poly.entity_id
_entity_poly.type
_entity_poly.pdbx_seq_one_letter_code
_entity_poly.pdbx_strand_id
1 'polypeptide(L)'
;MSNFVLHNKDLESHQNADVDILAVRPKYVDEGVGRDHRDEWLFNHFNLDKNIGLICEVKSGNHFRSEIYMGREDRLKYALKRIGFFGPAKTTEYSQKLINQSVVAGRYHQVGKILFTHYPRQEPGFICINLEQVQSFLLDRIQRFPNEKSGAKLFFDSELLQYMIWNSTRR
;
A
#
# COMPACT_ATOMS: atom_id res chain seq x y z
N MET A 1 15.77 4.01 21.30
CA MET A 1 14.77 3.37 20.43
C MET A 1 15.42 2.18 19.76
N SER A 2 15.11 0.97 20.21
CA SER A 2 15.62 -0.28 19.62
C SER A 2 14.65 -0.75 18.53
N ASN A 3 15.17 -1.07 17.35
CA ASN A 3 14.41 -1.72 16.29
C ASN A 3 13.92 -3.08 16.81
N PHE A 4 12.63 -3.21 17.14
CA PHE A 4 11.98 -4.49 17.41
C PHE A 4 11.57 -5.13 16.08
N VAL A 5 12.56 -5.56 15.31
CA VAL A 5 12.36 -6.53 14.23
C VAL A 5 13.23 -7.72 14.60
N LEU A 6 12.60 -8.84 14.96
CA LEU A 6 13.30 -10.09 15.20
C LEU A 6 13.87 -10.59 13.87
N HIS A 7 15.13 -10.24 13.61
CA HIS A 7 15.89 -10.85 12.52
C HIS A 7 16.23 -12.29 12.91
N ASN A 8 15.56 -13.28 12.30
CA ASN A 8 16.00 -14.67 12.36
C ASN A 8 17.35 -14.76 11.65
N LYS A 9 18.43 -14.88 12.44
CA LYS A 9 19.82 -14.91 11.95
C LYS A 9 20.18 -16.19 11.17
N ASP A 10 19.35 -17.23 11.27
CA ASP A 10 19.62 -18.56 10.69
C ASP A 10 18.95 -18.81 9.32
N LEU A 11 18.23 -17.82 8.77
CA LEU A 11 17.72 -17.85 7.41
C LEU A 11 18.48 -16.79 6.62
N GLU A 12 19.21 -17.19 5.57
CA GLU A 12 19.88 -16.28 4.65
C GLU A 12 18.98 -15.09 4.33
N SER A 13 19.48 -13.88 4.64
CA SER A 13 18.69 -12.67 4.93
C SER A 13 18.06 -11.99 3.70
N HIS A 14 17.70 -12.77 2.69
CA HIS A 14 16.95 -12.28 1.55
C HIS A 14 15.46 -12.11 1.83
N GLN A 15 14.92 -12.61 2.95
CA GLN A 15 13.47 -12.53 3.23
C GLN A 15 12.97 -11.15 3.66
N ASN A 16 13.83 -10.24 4.14
CA ASN A 16 13.47 -8.87 4.56
C ASN A 16 13.29 -7.88 3.39
N ALA A 17 12.74 -8.35 2.29
CA ALA A 17 12.30 -7.49 1.20
C ALA A 17 10.78 -7.31 1.33
N ASP A 18 10.42 -6.15 1.88
CA ASP A 18 9.11 -5.68 2.36
C ASP A 18 8.07 -5.49 1.23
N VAL A 19 7.74 -6.55 0.48
CA VAL A 19 6.60 -6.53 -0.43
C VAL A 19 5.39 -7.10 0.27
N ASP A 20 4.48 -6.23 0.67
CA ASP A 20 3.27 -6.59 1.38
C ASP A 20 1.99 -6.26 0.60
N ILE A 21 0.90 -6.91 1.00
CA ILE A 21 -0.43 -6.54 0.55
C ILE A 21 -0.85 -5.32 1.34
N LEU A 22 -1.13 -4.25 0.62
CA LEU A 22 -1.67 -3.04 1.21
C LEU A 22 -3.19 -3.16 1.39
N ALA A 23 -3.88 -3.59 0.33
CA ALA A 23 -5.34 -3.61 0.33
C ALA A 23 -5.93 -4.52 -0.76
N VAL A 24 -7.18 -4.94 -0.53
CA VAL A 24 -8.04 -5.56 -1.53
C VAL A 24 -9.38 -4.83 -1.51
N ARG A 25 -9.81 -4.33 -2.68
CA ARG A 25 -11.11 -3.71 -2.89
C ARG A 25 -11.93 -4.55 -3.88
N PRO A 26 -13.03 -5.18 -3.45
CA PRO A 26 -13.97 -5.81 -4.36
C PRO A 26 -14.72 -4.75 -5.21
N LYS A 27 -15.11 -5.12 -6.43
CA LYS A 27 -15.94 -4.28 -7.28
C LYS A 27 -17.34 -4.12 -6.67
N TYR A 28 -17.97 -2.98 -6.95
CA TYR A 28 -19.33 -2.63 -6.49
C TYR A 28 -19.54 -2.60 -4.97
N VAL A 29 -18.47 -2.51 -4.19
CA VAL A 29 -18.57 -2.20 -2.77
C VAL A 29 -18.79 -0.70 -2.62
N ASP A 30 -19.91 -0.36 -1.99
CA ASP A 30 -20.25 0.96 -1.51
C ASP A 30 -20.46 0.86 0.01
N GLU A 31 -19.66 1.59 0.78
CA GLU A 31 -19.84 1.64 2.24
C GLU A 31 -20.82 2.76 2.56
N GLY A 32 -21.98 2.40 3.13
CA GLY A 32 -23.01 3.38 3.54
C GLY A 32 -22.56 4.34 4.65
N VAL A 33 -21.37 4.14 5.22
CA VAL A 33 -20.76 5.02 6.22
C VAL A 33 -19.71 5.89 5.54
N GLY A 34 -20.01 7.18 5.37
CA GLY A 34 -19.00 8.18 5.02
C GLY A 34 -19.10 8.84 3.64
N ARG A 35 -20.00 8.43 2.72
CA ARG A 35 -20.03 8.89 1.31
C ARG A 35 -18.76 8.50 0.52
N ASP A 36 -18.86 8.61 -0.80
CA ASP A 36 -17.77 8.35 -1.73
C ASP A 36 -16.64 9.37 -1.59
N HIS A 37 -15.59 8.98 -0.87
CA HIS A 37 -14.35 9.72 -0.75
C HIS A 37 -13.22 8.96 -1.43
N ARG A 38 -13.33 8.72 -2.73
CA ARG A 38 -12.23 8.17 -3.52
C ARG A 38 -11.19 9.26 -3.79
N ASP A 39 -9.94 8.94 -3.49
CA ASP A 39 -8.79 9.74 -3.87
C ASP A 39 -8.50 9.59 -5.37
N GLU A 40 -8.89 10.57 -6.18
CA GLU A 40 -8.69 10.53 -7.64
C GLU A 40 -7.24 10.24 -8.02
N TRP A 41 -6.28 10.78 -7.27
CA TRP A 41 -4.85 10.57 -7.52
C TRP A 41 -4.44 9.08 -7.46
N LEU A 42 -5.11 8.26 -6.66
CA LEU A 42 -4.87 6.81 -6.61
C LEU A 42 -5.80 6.07 -7.58
N PHE A 43 -7.09 6.41 -7.58
CA PHE A 43 -8.11 5.67 -8.31
C PHE A 43 -8.07 5.87 -9.83
N ASN A 44 -7.47 6.97 -10.33
CA ASN A 44 -7.29 7.21 -11.77
C ASN A 44 -6.35 6.17 -12.44
N HIS A 45 -5.60 5.39 -11.66
CA HIS A 45 -4.80 4.28 -12.17
C HIS A 45 -5.60 3.00 -12.46
N PHE A 46 -6.88 2.94 -12.05
CA PHE A 46 -7.63 1.68 -12.00
C PHE A 46 -8.99 1.77 -12.70
N ASN A 47 -9.44 0.65 -13.26
CA ASN A 47 -10.82 0.50 -13.74
C ASN A 47 -11.74 0.07 -12.56
N LEU A 48 -12.66 0.93 -12.14
CA LEU A 48 -13.44 0.71 -10.92
C LEU A 48 -14.48 -0.42 -10.99
N ASP A 49 -14.77 -0.95 -12.19
CA ASP A 49 -15.63 -2.11 -12.43
C ASP A 49 -14.92 -3.45 -12.17
N LYS A 50 -13.66 -3.42 -11.73
CA LYS A 50 -12.85 -4.60 -11.41
C LYS A 50 -12.46 -4.62 -9.93
N ASN A 51 -12.18 -5.82 -9.43
CA ASN A 51 -11.56 -5.99 -8.12
C ASN A 51 -10.12 -5.42 -8.18
N ILE A 52 -9.70 -4.66 -7.18
CA ILE A 52 -8.36 -4.05 -7.09
C ILE A 52 -7.59 -4.72 -5.95
N GLY A 53 -6.38 -5.18 -6.23
CA GLY A 53 -5.41 -5.60 -5.23
C GLY A 53 -4.23 -4.63 -5.27
N LEU A 54 -3.77 -4.19 -4.10
CA LEU A 54 -2.61 -3.31 -4.00
C LEU A 54 -1.50 -4.05 -3.26
N ILE A 55 -0.33 -4.07 -3.87
CA ILE A 55 0.92 -4.46 -3.22
C ILE A 55 1.78 -3.23 -3.05
N CYS A 56 2.58 -3.19 -1.99
CA CYS A 56 3.45 -2.06 -1.73
C CYS A 56 4.82 -2.47 -1.24
N GLU A 57 5.77 -1.57 -1.43
CA GLU A 57 7.07 -1.57 -0.77
C GLU A 57 7.33 -0.18 -0.20
N VAL A 58 7.88 -0.11 1.02
CA VAL A 58 8.19 1.15 1.70
C VAL A 58 9.69 1.37 1.77
N LYS A 59 10.15 2.49 1.21
CA LYS A 59 11.55 2.94 1.26
C LYS A 59 11.65 4.27 2.02
N SER A 60 11.70 4.17 3.34
CA SER A 60 11.78 5.31 4.27
C SER A 60 13.21 5.70 4.67
N GLY A 61 14.22 4.87 4.35
CA GLY A 61 15.60 5.13 4.74
C GLY A 61 16.23 6.32 4.01
N ASN A 62 17.06 7.09 4.72
CA ASN A 62 17.77 8.27 4.20
C ASN A 62 18.81 7.98 3.09
N HIS A 63 19.05 6.70 2.75
CA HIS A 63 19.98 6.33 1.69
C HIS A 63 19.27 6.31 0.33
N PHE A 64 19.68 7.24 -0.54
CA PHE A 64 19.16 7.48 -1.90
C PHE A 64 19.27 6.30 -2.88
N ARG A 65 19.92 5.18 -2.50
CA ARG A 65 20.12 3.98 -3.32
C ARG A 65 19.62 2.71 -2.62
N SER A 66 18.47 2.78 -1.96
CA SER A 66 17.80 1.55 -1.55
C SER A 66 17.31 0.79 -2.79
N GLU A 67 17.77 -0.45 -2.94
CA GLU A 67 17.34 -1.37 -3.99
C GLU A 67 15.83 -1.63 -3.84
N ILE A 68 15.06 -1.49 -4.92
CA ILE A 68 13.61 -1.72 -4.92
C ILE A 68 13.37 -3.21 -5.17
N TYR A 69 13.00 -3.95 -4.13
CA TYR A 69 12.87 -5.40 -4.21
C TYR A 69 11.58 -5.84 -4.89
N MET A 70 10.53 -5.01 -4.89
CA MET A 70 9.28 -5.24 -5.61
C MET A 70 9.45 -5.18 -7.14
N GLY A 71 10.64 -4.82 -7.64
CA GLY A 71 11.00 -5.04 -9.05
C GLY A 71 11.33 -6.51 -9.38
N ARG A 72 11.56 -7.36 -8.38
CA ARG A 72 11.95 -8.76 -8.59
C ARG A 72 10.74 -9.67 -8.77
N GLU A 73 10.81 -10.56 -9.74
CA GLU A 73 9.69 -11.46 -10.10
C GLU A 73 9.31 -12.42 -8.96
N ASP A 74 10.27 -12.93 -8.19
CA ASP A 74 10.02 -13.83 -7.06
C ASP A 74 9.18 -13.17 -5.97
N ARG A 75 9.45 -11.88 -5.70
CA ARG A 75 8.71 -11.06 -4.73
C ARG A 75 7.30 -10.75 -5.22
N LEU A 76 7.17 -10.35 -6.48
CA LEU A 76 5.88 -10.11 -7.11
C LEU A 76 5.02 -11.38 -7.12
N LYS A 77 5.59 -12.54 -7.46
CA LYS A 77 4.89 -13.84 -7.40
C LYS A 77 4.39 -14.14 -5.99
N TYR A 78 5.22 -13.94 -4.97
CA TYR A 78 4.83 -14.15 -3.58
C TYR A 78 3.66 -13.26 -3.17
N ALA A 79 3.74 -11.95 -3.45
CA ALA A 79 2.70 -11.00 -3.11
C ALA A 79 1.37 -11.30 -3.85
N LEU A 80 1.45 -11.63 -5.15
CA LEU A 80 0.29 -12.02 -5.95
C LEU A 80 -0.38 -13.31 -5.44
N LYS A 81 0.40 -14.30 -4.98
CA LYS A 81 -0.15 -15.50 -4.34
C LYS A 81 -0.95 -15.15 -3.08
N ARG A 82 -0.42 -14.25 -2.24
CA ARG A 82 -1.12 -13.82 -1.02
C ARG A 82 -2.39 -13.02 -1.32
N ILE A 83 -2.45 -12.26 -2.42
CA ILE A 83 -3.67 -11.53 -2.83
C ILE A 83 -4.79 -12.52 -3.14
N GLY A 84 -4.46 -13.68 -3.73
CA GLY A 84 -5.42 -14.76 -3.97
C GLY A 84 -6.37 -14.54 -5.17
N PHE A 85 -6.11 -13.56 -6.03
CA PHE A 85 -6.95 -13.30 -7.22
C PHE A 85 -6.73 -14.29 -8.37
N PHE A 86 -5.56 -14.93 -8.43
CA PHE A 86 -5.10 -15.64 -9.63
C PHE A 86 -4.63 -17.05 -9.32
N GLY A 87 -4.94 -17.99 -10.22
CA GLY A 87 -4.32 -19.31 -10.21
C GLY A 87 -2.84 -19.26 -10.64
N PRO A 88 -2.07 -20.35 -10.42
CA PRO A 88 -0.60 -20.35 -10.57
C PRO A 88 -0.08 -19.83 -11.91
N ALA A 89 -0.70 -20.23 -13.03
CA ALA A 89 -0.28 -19.78 -14.36
C ALA A 89 -0.45 -18.27 -14.55
N LYS A 90 -1.59 -17.72 -14.10
CA LYS A 90 -1.87 -16.29 -14.17
C LYS A 90 -1.00 -15.49 -13.20
N THR A 91 -0.67 -16.04 -12.04
CA THR A 91 0.27 -15.43 -11.11
C THR A 91 1.63 -15.21 -11.74
N THR A 92 2.18 -16.20 -12.45
CA THR A 92 3.46 -16.06 -13.17
C THR A 92 3.38 -15.04 -14.30
N GLU A 93 2.31 -15.07 -15.10
CA GLU A 93 2.10 -14.09 -16.17
C GLU A 93 2.04 -12.65 -15.61
N TYR A 94 1.31 -12.46 -14.51
CA TYR A 94 1.06 -11.13 -13.95
C TYR A 94 2.28 -10.61 -13.21
N SER A 95 3.07 -11.47 -12.57
CA SER A 95 4.34 -11.06 -11.96
C SER A 95 5.31 -10.52 -13.00
N GLN A 96 5.40 -11.13 -14.19
CA GLN A 96 6.30 -10.67 -15.25
C GLN A 96 5.86 -9.30 -15.80
N LYS A 97 4.55 -9.11 -16.00
CA LYS A 97 4.00 -7.82 -16.44
C LYS A 97 4.23 -6.73 -15.39
N LEU A 98 4.03 -7.06 -14.11
CA LEU A 98 4.27 -6.17 -12.97
C LEU A 98 5.76 -5.86 -12.75
N ILE A 99 6.72 -6.41 -13.51
CA ILE A 99 8.09 -5.88 -13.43
C ILE A 99 8.11 -4.44 -13.97
N ASN A 100 7.47 -4.22 -15.13
CA ASN A 100 7.56 -2.96 -15.87
C ASN A 100 6.27 -2.11 -15.82
N GLN A 101 5.16 -2.66 -15.34
CA GLN A 101 3.86 -1.97 -15.31
C GLN A 101 3.44 -1.69 -13.88
N SER A 102 2.94 -0.48 -13.62
CA SER A 102 2.42 -0.09 -12.30
C SER A 102 1.08 -0.74 -11.97
N VAL A 103 0.29 -1.07 -12.99
CA VAL A 103 -0.98 -1.77 -12.89
C VAL A 103 -1.08 -2.82 -13.98
N VAL A 104 -1.50 -4.03 -13.62
CA VAL A 104 -1.83 -5.10 -14.56
C VAL A 104 -3.29 -5.51 -14.36
N ALA A 105 -4.05 -5.51 -15.44
CA ALA A 105 -5.47 -5.80 -15.41
C ALA A 105 -5.83 -7.06 -16.20
N GLY A 106 -6.66 -7.90 -15.58
CA GLY A 106 -7.36 -9.01 -16.23
C GLY A 106 -8.81 -8.66 -16.54
N ARG A 107 -9.62 -9.71 -16.74
CA ARG A 107 -11.06 -9.55 -17.01
C ARG A 107 -11.82 -8.99 -15.80
N TYR A 108 -11.57 -9.54 -14.60
CA TYR A 108 -12.32 -9.21 -13.38
C TYR A 108 -11.47 -8.60 -12.26
N HIS A 109 -10.15 -8.78 -12.32
CA HIS A 109 -9.21 -8.36 -11.28
C HIS A 109 -8.12 -7.49 -11.89
N GLN A 110 -7.60 -6.56 -11.13
CA GLN A 110 -6.39 -5.81 -11.43
C GLN A 110 -5.53 -5.70 -10.19
N VAL A 111 -4.21 -5.66 -10.39
CA VAL A 111 -3.26 -5.46 -9.31
C VAL A 111 -2.38 -4.26 -9.62
N GLY A 112 -2.26 -3.36 -8.66
CA GLY A 112 -1.35 -2.22 -8.70
C GLY A 112 -0.19 -2.39 -7.73
N LYS A 113 0.99 -1.87 -8.09
CA LYS A 113 2.16 -1.83 -7.21
C LYS A 113 2.56 -0.41 -6.85
N ILE A 114 2.69 -0.17 -5.54
CA ILE A 114 2.86 1.14 -4.95
C ILE A 114 4.22 1.22 -4.24
N LEU A 115 5.05 2.17 -4.64
CA LEU A 115 6.31 2.46 -3.97
C LEU A 115 6.13 3.66 -3.04
N PHE A 116 6.27 3.45 -1.74
CA PHE A 116 6.30 4.54 -0.77
C PHE A 116 7.73 5.04 -0.58
N THR A 117 7.96 6.35 -0.68
CA THR A 117 9.29 6.95 -0.58
C THR A 117 9.33 8.10 0.42
N HIS A 118 10.47 8.32 1.08
CA HIS A 118 10.60 9.47 1.97
C HIS A 118 10.50 10.81 1.20
N TYR A 119 11.21 10.92 0.08
CA TYR A 119 11.21 12.11 -0.79
C TYR A 119 10.42 11.87 -2.08
N PRO A 120 9.92 12.91 -2.75
CA PRO A 120 9.32 12.78 -4.08
C PRO A 120 10.26 12.06 -5.04
N ARG A 121 9.82 10.92 -5.57
CA ARG A 121 10.57 10.09 -6.51
C ARG A 121 9.61 9.55 -7.55
N GLN A 122 10.04 9.55 -8.80
CA GLN A 122 9.39 8.80 -9.86
C GLN A 122 10.20 7.53 -10.09
N GLU A 123 9.51 6.41 -10.20
CA GLU A 123 10.11 5.13 -10.50
C GLU A 123 9.33 4.46 -11.63
N PRO A 124 9.98 4.18 -12.78
CA PRO A 124 9.30 3.57 -13.91
C PRO A 124 8.57 2.29 -13.52
N GLY A 125 7.30 2.24 -13.91
CA GLY A 125 6.45 1.10 -13.61
C GLY A 125 5.97 1.06 -12.17
N PHE A 126 6.07 2.10 -11.33
CA PHE A 126 5.43 2.11 -10.00
C PHE A 126 4.44 3.26 -9.87
N ILE A 127 3.43 3.11 -9.00
CA ILE A 127 2.70 4.25 -8.44
C ILE A 127 3.53 4.76 -7.27
N CYS A 128 4.18 5.91 -7.40
CA CYS A 128 5.03 6.46 -6.34
C CYS A 128 4.23 7.40 -5.45
N ILE A 129 4.35 7.20 -4.13
CA ILE A 129 3.70 8.03 -3.12
C ILE A 129 4.76 8.40 -2.09
N ASN A 130 4.93 9.69 -1.82
CA ASN A 130 5.86 10.10 -0.76
C ASN A 130 5.19 10.08 0.63
N LEU A 131 5.99 10.04 1.70
CA LEU A 131 5.45 9.99 3.07
C LEU A 131 4.69 11.26 3.48
N GLU A 132 5.03 12.42 2.90
CA GLU A 132 4.29 13.68 3.13
C GLU A 132 2.86 13.61 2.59
N GLN A 133 2.66 12.99 1.41
CA GLN A 133 1.35 12.72 0.83
C GLN A 133 0.56 11.73 1.71
N VAL A 134 1.21 10.70 2.23
CA VAL A 134 0.58 9.75 3.17
C VAL A 134 0.13 10.47 4.44
N GLN A 135 0.99 11.31 5.03
CA GLN A 135 0.66 12.09 6.22
C GLN A 135 -0.51 13.05 5.95
N SER A 136 -0.48 13.76 4.82
CA SER A 136 -1.54 14.68 4.41
C SER A 136 -2.88 13.95 4.23
N PHE A 137 -2.84 12.78 3.58
CA PHE A 137 -4.01 11.91 3.43
C PHE A 137 -4.58 11.51 4.79
N LEU A 138 -3.75 11.04 5.72
CA LEU A 138 -4.19 10.62 7.05
C LEU A 138 -4.82 11.78 7.83
N LEU A 139 -4.19 12.96 7.81
CA LEU A 139 -4.70 14.16 8.49
C LEU A 139 -6.05 14.62 7.92
N ASP A 140 -6.19 14.64 6.59
CA ASP A 140 -7.45 14.97 5.93
C ASP A 140 -8.58 14.01 6.36
N ARG A 141 -8.30 12.70 6.43
CA ARG A 141 -9.29 11.71 6.90
C ARG A 141 -9.63 11.84 8.38
N ILE A 142 -8.67 12.19 9.22
CA ILE A 142 -8.94 12.45 10.64
C ILE A 142 -9.89 13.65 10.77
N GLN A 143 -9.62 14.73 10.04
CA GLN A 143 -10.42 15.96 10.07
C GLN A 143 -11.82 15.82 9.48
N ARG A 144 -11.97 15.08 8.36
CA ARG A 144 -13.28 14.88 7.69
C ARG A 144 -14.28 14.09 8.53
N PHE A 145 -13.80 13.27 9.46
CA PHE A 145 -14.64 12.45 10.32
C PHE A 145 -14.37 12.76 11.80
N PRO A 146 -14.74 13.96 12.30
CA PRO A 146 -14.36 14.43 13.63
C PRO A 146 -15.11 13.73 14.76
N ASN A 147 -16.28 13.16 14.49
CA ASN A 147 -17.11 12.51 15.52
C ASN A 147 -16.55 11.14 15.94
N GLU A 148 -16.26 10.99 17.23
CA GLU A 148 -15.67 9.82 17.89
C GLU A 148 -16.53 8.53 17.86
N LYS A 149 -17.79 8.60 17.42
CA LYS A 149 -18.78 7.50 17.54
C LYS A 149 -18.57 6.29 16.63
N SER A 150 -17.44 6.20 15.94
CA SER A 150 -16.92 4.93 15.43
C SER A 150 -15.68 4.58 16.23
N GLY A 151 -15.86 3.84 17.33
CA GLY A 151 -14.81 3.50 18.31
C GLY A 151 -13.51 2.91 17.73
N ALA A 152 -13.49 2.52 16.46
CA ALA A 152 -12.31 2.04 15.73
C ALA A 152 -11.14 3.02 15.65
N LYS A 153 -11.33 4.35 15.80
CA LYS A 153 -10.21 5.31 15.75
C LYS A 153 -9.30 5.29 16.99
N LEU A 154 -9.84 4.89 18.14
CA LEU A 154 -9.13 4.86 19.43
C LEU A 154 -8.33 3.57 19.67
N PHE A 155 -8.50 2.55 18.82
CA PHE A 155 -7.82 1.25 18.95
C PHE A 155 -6.64 1.08 17.99
N PHE A 156 -6.13 2.16 17.39
CA PHE A 156 -4.86 2.07 16.69
C PHE A 156 -3.72 2.13 17.70
N ASP A 157 -3.01 1.01 17.88
CA ASP A 157 -1.86 0.87 18.78
C ASP A 157 -0.64 1.73 18.39
N SER A 158 -0.74 2.50 17.30
CA SER A 158 0.33 3.39 16.85
C SER A 158 0.32 4.71 17.62
N GLU A 159 1.31 4.89 18.49
CA GLU A 159 1.55 6.16 19.21
C GLU A 159 1.63 7.36 18.24
N LEU A 160 2.18 7.16 17.04
CA LEU A 160 2.28 8.20 16.02
C LEU A 160 0.90 8.61 15.48
N LEU A 161 0.02 7.65 15.19
CA LEU A 161 -1.36 7.94 14.77
C LEU A 161 -2.14 8.62 15.89
N GLN A 162 -2.01 8.14 17.13
CA GLN A 162 -2.64 8.76 18.30
C GLN A 162 -2.16 10.22 18.48
N TYR A 163 -0.86 10.47 18.32
CA TYR A 163 -0.28 11.82 18.35
C TYR A 163 -0.81 12.71 17.22
N MET A 164 -0.89 12.19 15.99
CA MET A 164 -1.46 12.94 14.86
C MET A 164 -2.94 13.31 15.09
N ILE A 165 -3.74 12.36 15.61
CA ILE A 165 -5.14 12.61 15.99
C ILE A 165 -5.20 13.71 17.05
N TRP A 166 -4.45 13.57 18.15
CA TRP A 166 -4.44 14.54 19.25
C TRP A 166 -4.05 15.96 18.80
N ASN A 167 -3.01 16.09 17.98
CA ASN A 167 -2.58 17.38 17.44
C ASN A 167 -3.62 18.01 16.51
N SER A 168 -4.35 17.20 15.74
CA SER A 168 -5.35 17.70 14.79
C SER A 168 -6.58 18.31 15.48
N THR A 169 -6.90 17.88 16.70
CA THR A 169 -8.06 18.35 17.50
C THR A 169 -7.79 19.66 18.25
N ARG A 170 -6.53 20.13 18.32
CA ARG A 170 -6.10 21.33 19.08
C ARG A 170 -6.06 22.63 18.27
N ARG A 171 -6.61 22.66 17.05
CA ARG A 171 -6.69 23.87 16.21
C ARG A 171 -8.06 24.51 16.29
#